data_AF-E2BWM0-F1
#
_entry.id   AF-E2BWM0-F1
#
_cell.length_a   1.000
_cell.length_b   1.000
_cell.length_c   1.000
_cell.angle_alpha   90.00
_cell.angle_beta   90.00
_cell.angle_gamma   90.00
#
_symmetry.space_group_name_H-M   'P 1'
#
loop_
_entity.id
_entity.type
_entity.pdbx_description
1 polymer ?
#
loop_
_entity_poly.entity_id
_entity_poly.type
_entity_poly.pdbx_seq_one_letter_code
_entity_poly.pdbx_strand_id
1 'polypeptide(L)' 'VGRRGEIEWPSRSLDLSPLDYFSCEYVNNNVYATKLTNLADLRERILHQVNLISPNMRRNILNEFHLRLGHC' A
#
# COMPACT_ATOMS: atom_id res chain seq x y z
N VAL A 1 -8.82 11.84 14.72
CA VAL A 1 -10.27 12.10 14.61
C VAL A 1 -10.86 11.03 13.70
N GLY A 2 -11.54 10.03 14.29
CA GLY A 2 -12.13 8.92 13.55
C GLY A 2 -13.44 9.38 12.93
N ARG A 3 -13.52 9.39 11.60
CA ARG A 3 -14.79 9.59 10.90
C ARG A 3 -15.50 8.24 10.90
N ARG A 4 -16.66 8.16 11.57
CA ARG A 4 -17.58 7.02 11.64
C ARG A 4 -17.93 6.48 10.24
N GLY A 5 -17.07 5.65 9.69
CA GLY A 5 -17.44 4.65 8.68
C GLY A 5 -17.83 3.36 9.39
N GLU A 6 -18.38 2.40 8.66
CA GLU A 6 -18.88 1.11 9.15
C GLU A 6 -17.83 0.30 9.96
N ILE A 7 -16.55 0.65 9.82
CA ILE A 7 -15.43 0.12 10.59
C ILE A 7 -14.80 1.26 11.38
N GLU A 8 -14.86 1.18 12.71
CA GLU A 8 -14.21 2.14 13.61
C GLU A 8 -12.71 1.90 13.63
N TRP A 9 -11.96 2.70 12.85
CA TRP A 9 -10.51 2.61 12.84
C TRP A 9 -9.90 3.43 14.00
N PRO A 10 -8.95 2.88 14.78
CA PRO A 10 -8.27 3.62 15.84
C PRO A 10 -7.46 4.77 15.24
N SER A 11 -7.28 5.86 16.00
CA SER A 11 -6.67 7.12 15.53
C SER A 11 -5.16 7.02 15.26
N ARG A 12 -4.74 6.20 14.28
CA ARG A 12 -3.47 6.19 13.49
C ARG A 12 -3.63 5.26 12.28
N SER A 13 -4.77 5.28 11.61
CA SER A 13 -5.19 4.28 10.60
C SER A 13 -4.46 4.32 9.24
N LEU A 14 -3.25 4.87 9.16
CA LEU A 14 -2.41 4.72 7.96
C LEU A 14 -1.77 3.31 7.87
N ASP A 15 -1.75 2.58 8.99
CA ASP A 15 -1.11 1.25 9.11
C ASP A 15 -2.06 0.06 8.96
N LEU A 16 -3.37 0.27 8.92
CA LEU A 16 -4.34 -0.83 9.14
C LEU A 16 -4.95 -1.43 7.88
N SER A 17 -4.81 -0.79 6.72
CA SER A 17 -5.02 -1.47 5.45
C SER A 17 -3.66 -1.99 5.00
N PRO A 18 -3.37 -3.29 5.13
CA PRO A 18 -2.08 -3.85 4.73
C PRO A 18 -1.82 -3.64 3.24
N LEU A 19 -2.90 -3.51 2.45
CA LEU A 19 -2.82 -3.21 1.04
C LEU A 19 -2.41 -1.76 0.80
N ASP A 20 -2.95 -0.79 1.54
CA ASP A 20 -2.54 0.62 1.40
C ASP A 20 -1.11 0.84 1.91
N TYR A 21 -0.74 0.22 3.04
CA TYR A 21 0.65 0.28 3.54
C TYR A 21 1.61 -0.33 2.53
N PHE A 22 1.38 -1.57 2.11
CA PHE A 22 2.25 -2.25 1.17
C PHE A 22 2.29 -1.54 -0.18
N SER A 23 1.14 -1.14 -0.73
CA SER A 23 1.10 -0.51 -2.05
C SER A 23 1.78 0.85 -2.00
N CYS A 24 1.59 1.63 -0.95
CA CYS A 24 2.24 2.94 -0.80
C CYS A 24 3.75 2.79 -0.57
N GLU A 25 4.18 1.86 0.29
CA GLU A 25 5.60 1.60 0.55
C GLU A 25 6.31 1.02 -0.70
N TYR A 26 5.70 0.03 -1.35
CA TYR A 26 6.22 -0.59 -2.57
C TYR A 26 6.34 0.42 -3.71
N VAL A 27 5.30 1.23 -3.93
CA VAL A 27 5.32 2.29 -4.95
C VAL A 27 6.35 3.35 -4.58
N ASN A 28 6.43 3.82 -3.33
CA ASN A 28 7.44 4.80 -2.93
C ASN A 28 8.86 4.27 -3.13
N ASN A 29 9.17 3.07 -2.64
CA ASN A 29 10.49 2.48 -2.79
C ASN A 29 10.90 2.37 -4.26
N ASN A 30 10.00 1.92 -5.15
CA ASN A 30 10.32 1.75 -6.56
C ASN A 30 10.31 3.06 -7.37
N VAL A 31 9.44 3.99 -7.03
CA VAL A 31 9.35 5.30 -7.71
C VAL A 31 10.55 6.18 -7.37
N TYR A 32 10.98 6.19 -6.10
CA TYR A 32 12.09 7.00 -5.62
C TYR A 32 13.47 6.33 -5.70
N ALA A 33 13.55 5.03 -6.02
CA ALA A 33 14.82 4.34 -6.24
C ALA A 33 15.68 4.98 -7.36
N THR A 34 15.03 5.58 -8.35
CA THR A 34 15.70 6.21 -9.49
C THR A 34 15.33 7.68 -9.56
N LYS A 35 16.32 8.55 -9.78
CA LYS A 35 16.11 10.01 -9.86
C LYS A 35 15.00 10.34 -10.87
N LEU A 36 13.97 11.02 -10.39
CA LEU A 36 12.83 11.44 -11.20
C LEU A 36 13.24 12.66 -12.04
N THR A 37 12.95 12.62 -13.34
CA THR A 37 13.31 13.69 -14.27
C THR A 37 12.10 14.56 -14.62
N ASN A 38 10.87 14.00 -14.61
CA ASN A 38 9.66 14.72 -14.98
C ASN A 38 8.40 14.13 -14.30
N LEU A 39 7.34 14.93 -14.17
CA LEU A 39 6.05 14.51 -13.61
C LEU A 39 5.35 13.43 -14.47
N ALA A 40 5.57 13.43 -15.78
CA ALA A 40 5.04 12.41 -16.68
C ALA A 40 5.65 11.03 -16.39
N ASP A 41 6.98 10.99 -16.17
CA ASP A 41 7.72 9.78 -15.79
C ASP A 41 7.28 9.26 -14.42
N LEU A 42 7.05 10.17 -13.45
CA LEU A 42 6.46 9.81 -12.16
C LEU A 42 5.10 9.10 -12.32
N ARG A 43 4.20 9.68 -13.13
CA ARG A 43 2.87 9.11 -13.36
C ARG A 43 2.94 7.74 -14.04
N GLU A 44 3.79 7.60 -15.05
CA GLU A 44 3.96 6.33 -15.76
C GLU A 44 4.53 5.26 -14.84
N ARG A 45 5.52 5.59 -14.00
CA ARG A 45 6.08 4.66 -13.02
C ARG A 45 5.07 4.21 -11.99
N ILE A 46 4.25 5.11 -11.46
CA ILE A 46 3.18 4.73 -10.51
C ILE A 46 2.22 3.74 -11.18
N LEU A 47 1.78 4.03 -12.40
CA LEU A 47 0.88 3.14 -13.15
C LEU A 47 1.54 1.78 -13.45
N HIS A 48 2.82 1.79 -13.84
CA HIS A 48 3.57 0.57 -14.09
C HIS A 48 3.70 -0.27 -12.81
N GLN A 49 4.08 0.34 -11.69
CA GLN A 49 4.19 -0.36 -10.41
C GLN A 49 2.86 -0.92 -9.93
N VAL A 50 1.76 -0.17 -10.07
CA VAL A 50 0.41 -0.66 -9.73
C VAL A 50 0.00 -1.84 -10.62
N ASN A 51 0.36 -1.83 -11.91
CA ASN A 51 0.11 -2.97 -12.80
C ASN A 51 0.96 -4.20 -12.46
N LEU A 52 2.15 -4.03 -11.89
CA LEU A 52 2.97 -5.13 -11.41
C LEU A 52 2.39 -5.82 -10.17
N ILE A 53 1.48 -5.17 -9.44
CA ILE A 53 0.82 -5.74 -8.26
C ILE A 53 -0.16 -6.83 -8.71
N SER A 54 0.39 -8.03 -8.83
CA SER A 54 -0.34 -9.24 -9.20
C SER A 54 -1.39 -9.61 -8.14
N PRO A 55 -2.50 -10.27 -8.53
CA PRO A 55 -3.51 -10.74 -7.59
C PRO A 55 -2.94 -11.70 -6.53
N ASN A 56 -1.91 -12.48 -6.88
CA ASN A 56 -1.20 -13.35 -5.94
C ASN A 56 -0.47 -12.55 -4.85
N MET A 57 0.14 -11.42 -5.22
CA MET A 57 0.83 -10.53 -4.28
C MET A 57 -0.16 -9.94 -3.28
N ARG A 58 -1.32 -9.46 -3.77
CA ARG A 58 -2.43 -9.00 -2.92
C ARG A 58 -2.88 -10.06 -1.94
N ARG A 59 -3.02 -11.31 -2.39
CA ARG A 59 -3.42 -12.43 -1.55
C ARG A 59 -2.40 -12.75 -0.46
N ASN A 60 -1.11 -12.68 -0.80
CA ASN A 60 -0.03 -12.89 0.15
C ASN A 60 0.00 -11.80 1.23
N ILE A 61 -0.17 -10.53 0.84
CA ILE A 61 -0.23 -9.39 1.77
C ILE A 61 -1.42 -9.50 2.72
N LEU A 62 -2.60 -9.87 2.19
CA LEU A 62 -3.80 -10.10 3.01
C LEU A 62 -3.57 -11.25 3.99
N ASN A 63 -2.98 -12.37 3.56
CA ASN A 63 -2.63 -13.47 4.45
C ASN A 63 -1.66 -13.03 5.55
N GLU A 64 -0.61 -12.29 5.20
CA GLU A 64 0.36 -11.79 6.18
C GLU A 64 -0.30 -10.85 7.20
N PHE A 65 -1.22 -10.01 6.75
CA PHE A 65 -2.02 -9.18 7.65
C PHE A 65 -2.90 -9.98 8.59
N HIS A 66 -3.60 -10.99 8.08
CA HIS A 66 -4.40 -11.89 8.91
C HIS A 66 -3.54 -12.64 9.94
N LEU A 67 -2.33 -13.06 9.56
CA LEU A 67 -1.36 -13.65 10.48
C LEU A 67 -0.95 -12.65 11.57
N ARG A 68 -0.58 -11.41 11.20
CA ARG A 68 -0.19 -10.36 12.15
C ARG A 68 -1.32 -9.99 13.10
N LEU A 69 -2.57 -9.96 12.64
CA LEU A 69 -3.74 -9.74 13.49
C LEU A 69 -3.94 -10.86 14.52
N GLY A 70 -3.61 -12.11 14.18
CA GLY A 70 -3.68 -13.25 15.10
C GLY A 70 -2.58 -13.25 16.17
N HIS A 71 -1.57 -12.38 16.04
CA HIS A 71 -0.51 -12.18 17.02
C HIS A 71 -0.76 -10.98 17.96
N CYS A 72 -1.88 -10.26 17.81
CA CYS A 72 -2.32 -9.18 18.71
C CYS A 72 -3.23 -9.69 19.84
#